data_AF-A0A9Q0S9N3-F1
#
_entry.id   AF-A0A9Q0S9N3-F1
#
_cell.length_a   1.000
_cell.length_b   1.000
_cell.length_c   1.000
_cell.angle_alpha   90.00
_cell.angle_beta   90.00
_cell.angle_gamma   90.00
#
_symmetry.space_group_name_H-M   'P 1'
#
loop_
_entity.id
_entity.type
_entity.pdbx_description
1 polymer ?
#
loop_
_entity_poly.entity_id
_entity_poly.type
_entity_poly.pdbx_seq_one_letter_code
_entity_poly.pdbx_strand_id
1 'polypeptide(L)'
;MLVKRRVEEELEKRKDEIELEVSKRVEAAKRQMEHEMMIELEKRRELAREEERKREEEEHKKREELETILAENNKKIEEAQKKLAEERLAIIEEQRKMDEERQKMRKDHERRVKEEQKMILGKNNSRPKLSFSLKTGAS
;
A
#
# COMPACT_ATOMS: atom_id res chain seq x y z
N MET A 1 -34.96 57.09 79.13
CA MET A 1 -35.09 56.14 78.00
C MET A 1 -34.40 56.58 76.71
N LEU A 2 -34.00 57.86 76.54
CA LEU A 2 -33.39 58.37 75.31
C LEU A 2 -31.98 57.81 74.98
N VAL A 3 -31.15 57.55 76.00
CA VAL A 3 -29.77 57.06 75.80
C VAL A 3 -29.74 55.66 75.19
N LYS A 4 -30.61 54.76 75.65
CA LYS A 4 -30.67 53.37 75.17
C LYS A 4 -31.02 53.28 73.69
N ARG A 5 -32.00 54.08 73.25
CA ARG A 5 -32.43 54.17 71.84
C ARG A 5 -31.34 54.73 70.92
N ARG A 6 -30.60 55.73 71.41
CA ARG A 6 -29.48 56.34 70.66
C ARG A 6 -28.29 55.38 70.50
N VAL A 7 -28.05 54.55 71.52
CA VAL A 7 -27.04 53.49 71.48
C VAL A 7 -27.44 52.38 70.52
N GLU A 8 -28.72 51.98 70.50
CA GLU A 8 -29.24 51.01 69.52
C GLU A 8 -29.10 51.52 68.08
N GLU A 9 -29.46 52.78 67.80
CA GLU A 9 -29.31 53.38 66.46
C GLU A 9 -27.84 53.45 66.00
N GLU A 10 -26.89 53.75 66.89
CA GLU A 10 -25.45 53.74 66.56
C GLU A 10 -24.93 52.32 66.28
N LEU A 11 -25.40 51.33 67.04
CA LEU A 11 -25.05 49.93 66.82
C LEU A 11 -25.62 49.40 65.51
N GLU A 12 -26.84 49.79 65.15
CA GLU A 12 -27.47 49.46 63.87
C GLU A 12 -26.67 50.04 62.70
N LYS A 13 -26.30 51.33 62.76
CA LYS A 13 -25.49 51.97 61.72
C LYS A 13 -24.11 51.31 61.56
N ARG A 14 -23.45 50.97 62.67
CA ARG A 14 -22.19 50.24 62.62
C ARG A 14 -22.34 48.85 62.03
N LYS A 15 -23.44 48.15 62.31
CA LYS A 15 -23.74 46.87 61.68
C LYS A 15 -23.91 47.02 60.17
N ASP A 16 -24.71 47.98 59.72
CA ASP A 16 -24.95 48.22 58.30
C ASP A 16 -23.65 48.56 57.55
N GLU A 17 -22.79 49.39 58.15
CA GLU A 17 -21.47 49.73 57.60
C GLU A 17 -20.56 48.50 57.48
N ILE A 18 -20.52 47.66 58.51
CA ILE A 18 -19.74 46.41 58.50
C ILE A 18 -20.30 45.43 57.46
N GLU A 19 -21.61 45.25 57.39
CA GLU A 19 -22.25 44.36 56.40
C GLU A 19 -21.97 44.83 54.97
N LEU A 20 -22.02 46.14 54.71
CA LEU A 20 -21.70 46.71 53.41
C LEU A 20 -20.23 46.48 53.03
N GLU A 21 -19.30 46.67 53.98
CA GLU A 21 -17.88 46.44 53.74
C GLU A 21 -17.56 44.96 53.52
N VAL A 22 -18.13 44.07 54.33
CA VAL A 22 -18.00 42.62 54.17
C VAL A 22 -18.55 42.18 52.82
N SER A 23 -19.73 42.67 52.43
CA SER A 23 -20.35 42.36 51.15
C SER A 23 -19.46 42.80 49.97
N LYS A 24 -18.90 44.01 50.02
CA LYS A 24 -17.95 44.50 49.01
C LYS A 24 -16.69 43.63 48.90
N ARG A 25 -16.11 43.22 50.04
CA ARG A 25 -14.91 42.36 50.06
C ARG A 25 -15.20 40.96 49.51
N VAL A 26 -16.35 40.38 49.87
CA VAL A 26 -16.78 39.07 49.36
C VAL A 26 -17.03 39.14 47.86
N GLU A 27 -17.69 40.19 47.37
CA GLU A 27 -17.94 40.37 45.95
C GLU A 27 -16.63 40.53 45.16
N ALA A 28 -15.69 41.34 45.66
CA ALA A 28 -14.38 41.51 45.04
C ALA A 28 -13.60 40.18 44.98
N ALA A 29 -13.57 39.41 46.07
CA ALA A 29 -12.93 38.10 46.11
C ALA A 29 -13.60 37.10 45.16
N LYS A 30 -14.94 37.11 45.07
CA LYS A 30 -15.70 36.27 44.14
C LYS A 30 -15.37 36.60 42.69
N ARG A 31 -15.34 37.88 42.32
CA ARG A 31 -14.97 38.32 40.95
C ARG A 31 -13.55 37.91 40.58
N GLN A 32 -12.60 38.03 41.51
CA GLN A 32 -11.23 37.60 41.28
C GLN A 32 -11.15 36.08 41.06
N MET A 33 -11.82 35.30 41.92
CA MET A 33 -11.86 33.84 41.79
C MET A 33 -12.53 33.40 40.48
N GLU A 34 -13.64 34.04 40.08
CA GLU A 34 -14.30 33.77 38.80
C GLU A 34 -13.38 34.06 37.61
N HIS A 35 -12.63 35.17 37.66
CA HIS A 35 -11.69 35.52 36.61
C HIS A 35 -10.55 34.51 36.47
N GLU A 36 -9.93 34.13 37.60
CA GLU A 36 -8.86 33.12 37.62
C GLU A 36 -9.37 31.75 37.15
N MET A 37 -10.57 31.35 37.58
CA MET A 37 -11.19 30.10 37.15
C MET A 37 -11.48 30.10 35.64
N MET A 38 -11.93 31.22 35.07
CA MET A 38 -12.15 31.33 33.62
C MET A 38 -10.85 31.16 32.82
N ILE A 39 -9.77 31.80 33.26
CA ILE A 39 -8.45 31.67 32.63
C ILE A 39 -7.97 30.22 32.69
N GLU A 40 -8.12 29.54 33.84
CA GLU A 40 -7.69 28.15 33.97
C GLU A 40 -8.52 27.22 33.08
N LEU A 41 -9.83 27.43 32.98
CA LEU A 41 -10.71 26.67 32.09
C LEU A 41 -10.35 26.86 30.62
N GLU A 42 -10.06 28.09 30.19
CA GLU A 42 -9.61 28.38 28.82
C GLU A 42 -8.29 27.67 28.51
N LYS A 43 -7.31 27.76 29.41
CA LYS A 43 -6.02 27.08 29.26
C LYS A 43 -6.18 25.56 29.18
N ARG A 44 -7.03 24.95 30.02
CA ARG A 44 -7.31 23.51 29.95
C ARG A 44 -7.99 23.12 28.64
N ARG A 45 -8.91 23.94 28.14
CA ARG A 45 -9.57 23.71 26.84
C ARG A 45 -8.57 23.78 25.69
N GLU A 46 -7.64 24.74 25.72
CA GLU A 46 -6.62 24.89 24.68
C GLU A 46 -5.64 23.71 24.69
N LEU A 47 -5.15 23.29 25.86
CA LEU A 47 -4.30 22.11 26.01
C LEU A 47 -5.00 20.84 25.48
N ALA A 48 -6.27 20.63 25.84
CA ALA A 48 -7.03 19.49 25.36
C ALA A 48 -7.16 19.47 23.82
N ARG A 49 -7.44 20.63 23.21
CA ARG A 49 -7.50 20.77 21.74
C ARG A 49 -6.15 20.54 21.08
N GLU A 50 -5.06 21.03 21.67
CA GLU A 50 -3.73 20.83 21.12
C GLU A 50 -3.30 19.36 21.21
N GLU A 51 -3.62 18.68 22.32
CA GLU A 51 -3.40 17.24 22.45
C GLU A 51 -4.23 16.44 21.45
N GLU A 52 -5.50 16.78 21.27
CA GLU A 52 -6.37 16.14 20.28
C GLU A 52 -5.80 16.31 18.87
N ARG A 53 -5.43 17.54 18.49
CA ARG A 53 -4.80 17.82 17.19
C ARG A 53 -3.50 17.03 17.00
N LYS A 54 -2.64 16.96 18.02
CA LYS A 54 -1.39 16.16 17.94
C LYS A 54 -1.69 14.68 17.73
N ARG A 55 -2.68 14.12 18.43
CA ARG A 55 -3.09 12.72 18.25
C ARG A 55 -3.63 12.47 16.84
N GLU A 56 -4.47 13.36 16.32
CA GLU A 56 -4.98 13.28 14.95
C GLU A 56 -3.86 13.35 13.91
N GLU A 57 -2.91 14.28 14.06
CA GLU A 57 -1.76 14.41 13.15
C GLU A 57 -0.86 13.15 13.19
N GLU A 58 -0.62 12.59 14.37
CA GLU A 58 0.14 11.34 14.51
C GLU A 58 -0.59 10.15 13.88
N GLU A 59 -1.91 10.06 14.07
CA GLU A 59 -2.71 9.01 13.45
C GLU A 59 -2.74 9.15 11.93
N HIS A 60 -2.86 10.38 11.43
CA HIS A 60 -2.81 10.67 10.00
C HIS A 60 -1.48 10.21 9.39
N LYS A 61 -0.36 10.61 10.00
CA LYS A 61 0.98 10.20 9.55
C LYS A 61 1.15 8.69 9.53
N LYS A 62 0.69 8.00 10.58
CA LYS A 62 0.72 6.52 10.63
C LYS A 62 -0.10 5.89 9.51
N ARG A 63 -1.27 6.46 9.19
CA ARG A 63 -2.12 5.99 8.08
C ARG A 63 -1.43 6.19 6.73
N GLU A 64 -0.84 7.37 6.49
CA GLU A 64 -0.09 7.65 5.25
C GLU A 64 1.13 6.73 5.07
N GLU A 65 1.88 6.49 6.15
CA GLU A 65 3.01 5.55 6.14
C GLU A 65 2.55 4.13 5.81
N LEU A 66 1.45 3.66 6.43
CA LEU A 66 0.87 2.35 6.14
C LEU A 66 0.38 2.25 4.69
N GLU A 67 -0.27 3.28 4.17
CA GLU A 67 -0.74 3.32 2.79
C GLU A 67 0.42 3.26 1.80
N THR A 68 1.51 3.98 2.08
CA THR A 68 2.74 3.93 1.28
C THR A 68 3.33 2.53 1.26
N ILE A 69 3.46 1.88 2.43
CA ILE A 69 3.96 0.50 2.54
C ILE A 69 3.08 -0.49 1.77
N LEU A 70 1.75 -0.35 1.86
CA LEU A 70 0.81 -1.20 1.14
C LEU A 70 0.92 -1.00 -0.37
N ALA A 71 1.02 0.24 -0.84
CA ALA A 71 1.21 0.55 -2.26
C ALA A 71 2.50 -0.05 -2.81
N GLU A 72 3.61 0.08 -2.09
CA GLU A 72 4.89 -0.52 -2.49
C GLU A 72 4.84 -2.05 -2.51
N ASN A 73 4.20 -2.67 -1.52
CA ASN A 73 4.04 -4.13 -1.48
C ASN A 73 3.16 -4.63 -2.63
N ASN A 74 2.05 -3.95 -2.90
CA ASN A 74 1.17 -4.28 -4.02
C ASN A 74 1.93 -4.18 -5.36
N LYS A 75 2.72 -3.12 -5.55
CA LYS A 75 3.56 -2.96 -6.74
C LYS A 75 4.55 -4.11 -6.90
N LYS A 76 5.23 -4.52 -5.82
CA LYS A 76 6.17 -5.67 -5.85
C LYS A 76 5.46 -6.97 -6.20
N ILE A 77 4.25 -7.19 -5.67
CA ILE A 77 3.44 -8.37 -5.98
C ILE A 77 3.04 -8.36 -7.46
N GLU A 78 2.57 -7.23 -7.97
CA GLU A 78 2.18 -7.09 -9.39
C GLU A 78 3.37 -7.32 -10.32
N GLU A 79 4.53 -6.74 -10.02
CA GLU A 79 5.76 -6.96 -10.79
C GLU A 79 6.19 -8.44 -10.78
N ALA A 80 6.13 -9.10 -9.61
CA ALA A 80 6.45 -10.51 -9.50
C ALA A 80 5.46 -11.39 -10.30
N GLN A 81 4.17 -11.08 -10.24
CA GLN A 81 3.14 -11.78 -11.02
C GLN A 81 3.33 -11.58 -12.52
N LYS A 82 3.63 -10.36 -12.96
CA LYS A 82 3.91 -10.04 -14.36
C LYS A 82 5.13 -10.82 -14.85
N LYS A 83 6.23 -10.82 -14.09
CA LYS A 83 7.43 -11.58 -14.44
C LYS A 83 7.15 -13.08 -14.55
N LEU A 84 6.41 -13.66 -13.61
CA LEU A 84 6.01 -15.06 -13.68
C LEU A 84 5.13 -15.36 -14.89
N ALA A 85 4.23 -14.44 -15.27
CA ALA A 85 3.41 -14.58 -16.47
C ALA A 85 4.26 -14.53 -17.74
N GLU A 86 5.21 -13.61 -17.83
CA GLU A 86 6.16 -13.51 -18.93
C GLU A 86 7.02 -14.77 -19.07
N GLU A 87 7.56 -15.29 -17.98
CA GLU A 87 8.34 -16.53 -17.97
C GLU A 87 7.51 -17.74 -18.44
N ARG A 88 6.24 -17.84 -17.99
CA ARG A 88 5.33 -18.90 -18.46
C ARG A 88 5.06 -18.81 -19.95
N LEU A 89 4.84 -17.60 -20.47
CA LEU A 89 4.62 -17.39 -21.90
C LEU A 89 5.86 -17.74 -22.72
N ALA A 90 7.06 -17.37 -22.24
CA ALA A 90 8.32 -17.70 -22.90
C ALA A 90 8.53 -19.23 -23.01
N ILE A 91 8.24 -19.98 -21.94
CA ILE A 91 8.33 -21.45 -21.95
C ILE A 91 7.36 -22.05 -22.98
N ILE A 92 6.13 -21.55 -23.06
CA ILE A 92 5.14 -22.03 -24.03
C ILE A 92 5.60 -21.74 -25.47
N GLU A 93 6.16 -20.55 -25.72
CA GLU A 93 6.68 -20.19 -27.03
C GLU A 93 7.87 -21.08 -27.45
N GLU A 94 8.78 -21.35 -26.51
CA GLU A 94 9.92 -22.25 -26.73
C GLU A 94 9.45 -23.67 -27.04
N GLN A 95 8.49 -24.20 -26.28
CA GLN A 95 7.90 -25.51 -26.54
C GLN A 95 7.25 -25.57 -27.93
N ARG A 96 6.53 -24.51 -28.34
CA ARG A 96 5.96 -24.42 -29.70
C ARG A 96 7.03 -24.47 -30.78
N LYS A 97 8.13 -23.72 -30.62
CA LYS A 97 9.26 -23.75 -31.57
C LYS A 97 9.89 -25.14 -31.68
N MET A 98 10.12 -25.79 -30.54
CA MET A 98 10.67 -27.15 -30.50
C MET A 98 9.76 -28.16 -31.21
N ASP A 99 8.45 -28.05 -31.05
CA ASP A 99 7.50 -28.94 -31.71
C ASP A 99 7.41 -28.67 -33.22
N GLU A 100 7.46 -27.40 -33.64
CA GLU A 100 7.56 -27.01 -35.04
C GLU A 100 8.83 -27.56 -35.71
N GLU A 101 9.98 -27.44 -35.05
CA GLU A 101 11.26 -27.98 -35.52
C GLU A 101 11.23 -29.51 -35.61
N ARG A 102 10.68 -30.19 -34.60
CA ARG A 102 10.48 -31.66 -34.61
C ARG A 102 9.60 -32.08 -35.78
N GLN A 103 8.51 -31.37 -36.04
CA GLN A 103 7.60 -31.68 -37.14
C GLN A 103 8.29 -31.47 -38.50
N LYS A 104 9.09 -30.41 -38.65
CA LYS A 104 9.88 -30.15 -39.86
C LYS A 104 10.89 -31.26 -40.10
N MET A 105 11.65 -31.65 -39.09
CA MET A 105 12.63 -32.75 -39.16
C MET A 105 11.98 -34.07 -39.54
N ARG A 106 10.80 -34.39 -38.99
CA ARG A 106 10.01 -35.58 -39.38
C ARG A 106 9.63 -35.54 -40.85
N LYS A 107 9.09 -34.42 -41.34
CA LYS A 107 8.71 -34.25 -42.75
C LYS A 107 9.91 -34.38 -43.69
N ASP A 108 11.06 -33.81 -43.33
CA ASP A 108 12.28 -33.88 -44.12
C ASP A 108 12.89 -35.29 -44.11
N HIS A 109 12.79 -36.03 -43.00
CA HIS A 109 13.20 -37.43 -42.94
C HIS A 109 12.28 -38.31 -43.79
N GLU A 110 10.96 -38.17 -43.67
CA GLU A 110 10.00 -38.89 -44.52
C GLU A 110 10.22 -38.63 -46.01
N ARG A 111 10.55 -37.39 -46.39
CA ARG A 111 10.87 -37.04 -47.78
C ARG A 111 12.14 -37.77 -48.25
N ARG A 112 13.21 -37.76 -47.45
CA ARG A 112 14.46 -38.47 -47.76
C ARG A 112 14.25 -39.98 -47.90
N VAL A 113 13.53 -40.61 -46.97
CA VAL A 113 13.22 -42.04 -47.04
C VAL A 113 12.41 -42.38 -48.30
N LYS A 114 11.42 -41.55 -48.67
CA LYS A 114 10.66 -41.74 -49.91
C LYS A 114 11.53 -41.59 -51.17
N GLU A 115 12.47 -40.66 -51.17
CA GLU A 115 13.42 -40.46 -52.28
C GLU A 115 14.41 -41.62 -52.41
N GLU A 116 14.98 -42.08 -51.30
CA GLU A 116 15.84 -43.27 -51.24
C GLU A 116 15.09 -44.52 -51.72
N GLN A 117 13.86 -44.72 -51.26
CA GLN A 117 13.02 -45.84 -51.72
C GLN A 117 12.75 -45.77 -53.24
N LYS A 118 12.52 -44.58 -53.80
CA LYS A 118 12.38 -44.40 -55.25
C LYS A 118 13.67 -44.79 -56.00
N MET A 119 14.84 -44.40 -55.48
CA MET A 119 16.13 -44.79 -56.07
C MET A 119 16.35 -46.30 -56.03
N ILE A 120 16.07 -46.96 -54.90
CA ILE A 120 16.20 -48.43 -54.75
C ILE A 120 15.25 -49.17 -55.68
N LEU A 121 13.99 -48.75 -55.74
CA LEU A 121 12.96 -49.36 -56.60
C LEU A 121 13.13 -49.01 -58.09
N GLY A 122 14.07 -48.14 -58.45
CA GLY A 122 14.31 -47.71 -59.84
C GLY A 122 13.13 -47.01 -60.51
N LYS A 123 12.16 -46.51 -59.73
CA LYS A 123 11.05 -45.72 -60.26
C LYS A 123 11.60 -44.44 -60.88
N ASN A 124 11.00 -43.94 -61.96
CA ASN A 124 11.43 -42.74 -62.68
C ASN A 124 12.87 -42.75 -63.21
N ASN A 125 13.40 -43.90 -63.64
CA ASN A 125 14.79 -44.05 -64.11
C ASN A 125 15.87 -43.59 -63.11
N SER A 126 15.53 -43.52 -61.80
CA SER A 126 16.42 -42.97 -60.77
C SER A 126 17.57 -43.90 -60.39
N ARG A 127 17.57 -45.16 -60.86
CA ARG A 127 18.65 -46.12 -60.62
C ARG A 127 19.77 -45.92 -61.65
N PRO A 128 21.00 -45.58 -61.24
CA PRO A 128 22.12 -45.43 -62.16
C PRO A 128 22.36 -46.72 -62.94
N LYS A 129 22.46 -46.64 -64.27
CA LYS A 129 22.80 -47.80 -65.09
C LYS A 129 24.27 -48.11 -64.93
N LEU A 130 24.57 -49.18 -64.20
CA LEU A 130 25.93 -49.73 -64.10
C LEU A 130 26.23 -50.50 -65.39
N SER A 131 27.15 -49.99 -66.20
CA SER A 131 27.74 -50.73 -67.32
C SER A 131 28.88 -51.60 -66.78
N PHE A 132 28.67 -52.91 -66.73
CA PHE A 132 29.74 -53.87 -66.44
C PHE A 132 30.34 -54.35 -67.77
N SER A 133 31.62 -54.05 -68.01
CA SER A 133 32.40 -54.71 -69.06
C SER A 133 32.85 -56.08 -68.53
N LEU A 134 32.30 -57.16 -69.09
CA LEU A 134 32.83 -58.50 -68.86
C LEU A 134 34.23 -58.56 -69.48
N LYS A 135 35.28 -58.56 -68.66
CA LYS A 135 36.59 -59.05 -69.08
C LYS A 135 36.44 -60.56 -69.32
N THR A 136 36.31 -60.96 -70.58
CA THR A 136 36.48 -62.34 -71.00
C THR A 136 37.89 -62.78 -70.64
N GLY A 137 38.00 -63.87 -69.86
CA GLY A 137 39.27 -64.39 -69.35
C GLY A 137 40.29 -64.67 -70.45
N ALA A 138 41.54 -64.36 -70.16
CA ALA A 138 42.69 -64.84 -70.92
C ALA A 138 43.10 -66.20 -70.33
N SER A 139 43.16 -67.20 -71.22
CA SER A 139 43.71 -68.54 -71.01
C SER A 139 45.19 -68.52 -70.61
#